data_AF-A0A841NJT7-F1
#
_entry.id   AF-A0A841NJT7-F1
#
_cell.length_a   1.000
_cell.length_b   1.000
_cell.length_c   1.000
_cell.angle_alpha   90.00
_cell.angle_beta   90.00
_cell.angle_gamma   90.00
#
_symmetry.space_group_name_H-M   'P 1'
#
loop_
_entity.id
_entity.type
_entity.pdbx_description
1 polymer ?
#
loop_
_entity_poly.entity_id
_entity_poly.type
_entity_poly.pdbx_seq_one_letter_code
_entity_poly.pdbx_strand_id
1 'polypeptide(L)'
;MNEAYHQCIENNFLVKEDLTHLCICPCCGAPDCGEEYMLITESEAGTEAVLFGGASFRRYLNYWFYEGITPEEYSSLPELVRQNNECTGWQNIEAECTEIDAHDFLRTLEAVKNCNHIEYKDTDFENYYYPVFKSFTEDVINKAQKLYISI
;
A
#
# COMPACT_ATOMS: atom_id res chain seq x y z
N MET A 1 23.16 -8.19 -0.56
CA MET A 1 22.01 -8.93 -1.10
C MET A 1 21.39 -9.70 0.04
N ASN A 2 20.16 -9.34 0.41
CA ASN A 2 19.53 -9.72 1.68
C ASN A 2 18.80 -11.08 1.51
N GLU A 3 18.93 -11.99 2.49
CA GLU A 3 18.30 -13.32 2.43
C GLU A 3 16.76 -13.25 2.31
N ALA A 4 16.15 -12.15 2.78
CA ALA A 4 14.72 -11.87 2.62
C ALA A 4 14.27 -11.71 1.15
N TYR A 5 15.14 -11.23 0.26
CA TYR A 5 14.83 -11.03 -1.16
C TYR A 5 14.67 -12.37 -1.90
N HIS A 6 15.59 -13.33 -1.68
CA HIS A 6 15.47 -14.65 -2.29
C HIS A 6 14.24 -15.41 -1.77
N GLN A 7 13.81 -15.16 -0.53
CA GLN A 7 12.56 -15.73 -0.01
C GLN A 7 11.29 -15.12 -0.63
N CYS A 8 11.29 -13.83 -1.01
CA CYS A 8 10.10 -13.19 -1.58
C CYS A 8 9.84 -13.55 -3.06
N ILE A 9 10.87 -13.77 -3.89
CA ILE A 9 10.69 -14.00 -5.33
C ILE A 9 10.85 -15.47 -5.76
N GLU A 10 11.57 -16.31 -5.01
CA GLU A 10 11.70 -17.75 -5.35
C GLU A 10 10.57 -18.63 -4.77
N ASN A 11 9.73 -18.09 -3.89
CA ASN A 11 8.56 -18.78 -3.35
C ASN A 11 7.29 -18.38 -4.11
N ASN A 12 6.57 -19.36 -4.66
CA ASN A 12 5.22 -19.20 -5.20
C ASN A 12 4.33 -18.42 -4.21
N PHE A 13 4.18 -17.11 -4.41
CA PHE A 13 3.20 -16.34 -3.65
C PHE A 13 1.80 -16.63 -4.17
N LEU A 14 0.87 -16.83 -3.25
CA LEU A 14 -0.55 -16.89 -3.57
C LEU A 14 -1.06 -15.45 -3.70
N VAL A 15 -1.21 -15.00 -4.95
CA VAL A 15 -1.89 -13.73 -5.24
C VAL A 15 -3.36 -13.88 -4.86
N LYS A 16 -3.77 -13.17 -3.81
CA LYS A 16 -5.14 -13.16 -3.31
C LYS A 16 -6.03 -12.31 -4.19
N GLU A 17 -5.52 -11.15 -4.59
CA GLU A 17 -6.17 -10.19 -5.47
C GLU A 17 -5.11 -9.43 -6.29
N ASP A 18 -5.48 -9.05 -7.51
CA ASP A 18 -4.68 -8.22 -8.40
C ASP A 18 -5.49 -6.99 -8.82
N LEU A 19 -5.13 -5.83 -8.27
CA LEU A 19 -5.76 -4.54 -8.53
C LEU A 19 -5.05 -3.73 -9.63
N THR A 20 -3.98 -4.23 -10.22
CA THR A 20 -3.22 -3.50 -11.26
C THR A 20 -4.09 -3.21 -12.49
N HIS A 21 -5.08 -4.07 -12.76
CA HIS A 21 -6.04 -3.91 -13.86
C HIS A 21 -6.90 -2.63 -13.77
N LEU A 22 -6.97 -1.97 -12.62
CA LEU A 22 -7.72 -0.72 -12.42
C LEU A 22 -6.99 0.50 -12.99
N CYS A 23 -5.69 0.39 -13.27
CA CYS A 23 -4.90 1.45 -13.89
C CYS A 23 -4.28 0.90 -15.18
N ILE A 24 -4.89 1.21 -16.33
CA ILE A 24 -4.38 0.76 -17.62
C ILE A 24 -3.63 1.91 -18.29
N CYS A 25 -2.36 1.68 -18.64
CA CYS A 25 -1.56 2.66 -19.34
C CYS A 25 -2.17 2.96 -20.72
N PRO A 26 -2.50 4.23 -21.02
CA PRO A 26 -3.14 4.58 -22.29
C PRO A 26 -2.20 4.44 -23.50
N CYS A 27 -0.88 4.36 -23.26
CA CYS A 27 0.11 4.23 -24.33
C CYS A 27 0.33 2.78 -24.78
N CYS A 28 0.41 1.84 -23.83
CA CYS A 28 0.74 0.44 -24.12
C CYS A 28 -0.36 -0.56 -23.75
N GLY A 29 -1.41 -0.15 -23.03
CA GLY A 29 -2.48 -1.02 -22.55
C GLY A 29 -2.07 -1.95 -21.41
N ALA A 30 -0.84 -1.84 -20.91
CA ALA A 30 -0.37 -2.64 -19.77
C ALA A 30 -0.96 -2.09 -18.46
N PRO A 31 -1.35 -2.97 -17.52
CA PRO A 31 -1.64 -2.60 -16.14
C PRO A 31 -0.43 -1.90 -15.51
N ASP A 32 -0.65 -0.73 -14.92
CA ASP A 32 0.28 0.13 -14.17
C ASP A 32 1.73 0.31 -14.67
N CYS A 33 2.00 -0.02 -15.95
CA CYS A 33 3.22 0.22 -16.74
C CYS A 33 4.54 0.39 -15.95
N GLY A 34 4.88 -0.55 -15.07
CA GLY A 34 6.15 -0.59 -14.35
C GLY A 34 6.16 0.09 -12.97
N GLU A 35 5.01 0.39 -12.38
CA GLU A 35 4.88 0.83 -10.99
C GLU A 35 4.01 -0.13 -10.15
N GLU A 36 4.06 -1.45 -10.42
CA GLU A 36 3.29 -2.45 -9.67
C GLU A 36 3.87 -2.69 -8.26
N TYR A 37 3.07 -2.47 -7.22
CA TYR A 37 3.45 -2.72 -5.82
C TYR A 37 2.74 -3.95 -5.28
N MET A 38 3.27 -4.49 -4.17
CA MET A 38 2.70 -5.65 -3.49
C MET A 38 2.56 -5.41 -1.99
N LEU A 39 1.41 -5.80 -1.42
CA LEU A 39 1.26 -6.01 0.01
C LEU A 39 1.46 -7.49 0.26
N ILE A 40 2.36 -7.83 1.18
CA ILE A 40 2.82 -9.20 1.38
C ILE A 40 2.68 -9.57 2.86
N THR A 41 2.27 -10.82 3.11
CA THR A 41 2.37 -11.46 4.42
C THR A 41 2.97 -12.85 4.27
N GLU A 42 3.71 -13.29 5.28
CA GLU A 42 4.35 -14.60 5.31
C GLU A 42 3.80 -15.46 6.45
N SER A 43 3.63 -16.75 6.15
CA SER A 43 3.14 -17.75 7.08
C SER A 43 3.83 -19.10 6.85
N GLU A 44 3.66 -20.05 7.77
CA GLU A 44 4.11 -21.43 7.56
C GLU A 44 3.49 -22.09 6.32
N ALA A 45 2.30 -21.63 5.89
CA ALA A 45 1.62 -22.14 4.71
C ALA A 45 2.12 -21.51 3.39
N GLY A 46 2.99 -20.50 3.48
CA GLY A 46 3.53 -19.75 2.34
C GLY A 46 3.24 -18.25 2.42
N THR A 47 3.56 -17.58 1.32
CA THR A 47 3.46 -16.12 1.14
C THR A 47 2.15 -15.78 0.44
N GLU A 48 1.37 -14.86 1.00
CA GLU A 48 0.15 -14.31 0.37
C GLU A 48 0.42 -12.87 -0.06
N ALA A 49 -0.11 -12.47 -1.22
CA ALA A 49 0.11 -11.13 -1.76
C ALA A 49 -1.15 -10.49 -2.34
N VAL A 50 -1.22 -9.16 -2.27
CA VAL A 50 -2.14 -8.32 -3.07
C VAL A 50 -1.30 -7.46 -3.99
N LEU A 51 -1.53 -7.55 -5.29
CA LEU A 51 -0.88 -6.70 -6.30
C LEU A 51 -1.72 -5.45 -6.52
N PHE A 52 -1.09 -4.29 -6.68
CA PHE A 52 -1.82 -3.05 -6.93
C PHE A 52 -0.94 -2.00 -7.60
N GLY A 53 -1.60 -1.01 -8.19
CA GLY A 53 -0.88 0.06 -8.84
C GLY A 53 -0.26 1.07 -7.86
N GLY A 54 1.07 1.23 -7.92
CA GLY A 54 1.85 2.11 -7.06
C GLY A 54 1.56 3.58 -7.32
N ALA A 55 1.36 3.98 -8.58
CA ALA A 55 0.96 5.34 -8.93
C ALA A 55 -0.39 5.72 -8.30
N SER A 56 -1.38 4.82 -8.44
CA SER A 56 -2.72 5.00 -7.85
C SER A 56 -2.65 5.05 -6.32
N PHE A 57 -1.88 4.16 -5.71
CA PHE A 57 -1.74 4.14 -4.25
C PHE A 57 -1.07 5.41 -3.72
N ARG A 58 0.03 5.85 -4.34
CA ARG A 58 0.69 7.13 -4.00
C ARG A 58 -0.22 8.32 -4.19
N ARG A 59 -1.08 8.34 -5.22
CA ARG A 59 -2.09 9.39 -5.41
C ARG A 59 -3.00 9.54 -4.18
N TYR A 60 -3.42 8.42 -3.58
CA TYR A 60 -4.23 8.46 -2.37
C TYR A 60 -3.47 9.03 -1.17
N LEU A 61 -2.17 8.72 -1.02
CA LEU A 61 -1.32 9.20 0.08
C LEU A 61 -0.88 10.65 -0.08
N ASN A 62 -0.60 11.08 -1.31
CA ASN A 62 -0.13 12.44 -1.61
C ASN A 62 -1.19 13.52 -1.35
N TYR A 63 -2.44 13.12 -1.07
CA TYR A 63 -3.46 14.06 -0.64
C TYR A 63 -3.07 14.81 0.65
N TRP A 64 -2.34 14.18 1.58
CA TRP A 64 -1.87 14.83 2.82
C TRP A 64 -0.49 15.48 2.67
N PHE A 65 -0.14 15.94 1.47
CA PHE A 65 1.09 16.70 1.28
C PHE A 65 1.09 17.93 2.21
N TYR A 66 2.26 18.36 2.67
CA TYR A 66 2.44 19.39 3.70
C TYR A 66 1.67 20.70 3.44
N GLU A 67 1.39 21.02 2.18
CA GLU A 67 0.69 22.24 1.82
C GLU A 67 -0.78 22.23 2.26
N GLY A 68 -1.11 23.10 3.23
CA GLY A 68 -2.50 23.36 3.64
C GLY A 68 -2.95 22.65 4.92
N ILE A 69 -2.05 21.93 5.61
CA ILE A 69 -2.29 21.33 6.93
C ILE A 69 -1.37 21.94 8.00
N THR A 70 -1.87 22.04 9.23
CA THR A 70 -1.11 22.51 10.39
C THR A 70 -0.11 21.45 10.89
N PRO A 71 0.95 21.84 11.63
CA PRO A 71 1.86 20.88 12.25
C PRO A 71 1.16 19.87 13.17
N GLU A 72 0.11 20.29 13.88
CA GLU A 72 -0.69 19.44 14.75
C GLU A 72 -1.48 18.40 13.94
N GLU A 73 -2.11 18.82 12.84
CA GLU A 73 -2.80 17.92 11.91
C GLU A 73 -1.81 16.93 11.29
N TYR A 74 -0.65 17.39 10.83
CA TYR A 74 0.41 16.53 10.29
C TYR A 74 0.89 15.49 11.32
N SER A 75 1.11 15.91 12.56
CA SER A 75 1.54 15.03 13.65
C SER A 75 0.51 13.97 14.03
N SER A 76 -0.77 14.20 13.69
CA SER A 76 -1.85 13.25 13.91
C SER A 76 -2.02 12.23 12.77
N LEU A 77 -1.35 12.43 11.62
CA LEU A 77 -1.43 11.51 10.50
C LEU A 77 -0.85 10.15 10.85
N PRO A 78 -1.36 9.06 10.22
CA PRO A 78 -0.71 7.76 10.26
C PRO A 78 0.76 7.84 9.84
N GLU A 79 1.59 7.01 10.46
CA GLU A 79 3.02 7.01 10.20
C GLU A 79 3.35 6.74 8.74
N LEU A 80 2.62 5.83 8.10
CA LEU A 80 2.79 5.47 6.69
C LEU A 80 2.56 6.66 5.75
N VAL A 81 1.62 7.55 6.08
CA VAL A 81 1.38 8.79 5.34
C VAL A 81 2.54 9.77 5.54
N ARG A 82 3.05 9.92 6.76
CA ARG A 82 4.23 10.77 7.01
C ARG A 82 5.47 10.25 6.30
N GLN A 83 5.71 8.95 6.33
CA GLN A 83 6.81 8.30 5.60
C GLN A 83 6.70 8.52 4.08
N ASN A 84 5.47 8.50 3.53
CA ASN A 84 5.22 8.87 2.13
C ASN A 84 5.66 10.31 1.84
N ASN A 85 5.26 11.25 2.70
CA ASN A 85 5.53 12.68 2.52
C ASN A 85 7.01 13.04 2.72
N GLU A 86 7.70 12.32 3.61
CA GLU A 86 9.10 12.54 3.95
C GLU A 86 10.05 11.74 3.05
N CYS A 87 9.52 10.90 2.15
CA CYS A 87 10.28 9.95 1.34
C CYS A 87 11.20 9.06 2.19
N THR A 88 10.69 8.56 3.31
CA THR A 88 11.41 7.70 4.26
C THR A 88 10.68 6.37 4.46
N GLY A 89 11.26 5.47 5.25
CA GLY A 89 10.62 4.21 5.65
C GLY A 89 10.27 3.35 4.45
N TRP A 90 8.97 3.10 4.25
CA TRP A 90 8.47 2.25 3.16
C TRP A 90 8.81 2.77 1.76
N GLN A 91 9.11 4.06 1.61
CA GLN A 91 9.55 4.65 0.33
C GLN A 91 11.05 4.52 0.05
N ASN A 92 11.80 3.82 0.90
CA ASN A 92 13.22 3.62 0.67
C ASN A 92 13.45 2.73 -0.56
N ILE A 93 13.84 3.34 -1.69
CA ILE A 93 14.11 2.66 -2.96
C ILE A 93 15.30 1.68 -2.89
N GLU A 94 16.14 1.76 -1.86
CA GLU A 94 17.20 0.79 -1.63
C GLU A 94 16.67 -0.51 -0.99
N ALA A 95 15.44 -0.48 -0.45
CA ALA A 95 14.76 -1.61 0.15
C ALA A 95 13.66 -2.11 -0.79
N GLU A 96 13.90 -3.27 -1.41
CA GLU A 96 12.95 -3.95 -2.31
C GLU A 96 11.66 -4.41 -1.57
N CYS A 97 11.73 -4.55 -0.24
CA CYS A 97 10.60 -4.94 0.61
C CYS A 97 10.77 -4.33 2.01
N THR A 98 9.73 -3.68 2.52
CA THR A 98 9.75 -2.99 3.82
C THR A 98 8.59 -3.44 4.69
N GLU A 99 8.89 -3.81 5.95
CA GLU A 99 7.86 -4.12 6.96
C GLU A 99 7.10 -2.83 7.31
N ILE A 100 5.78 -2.91 7.34
CA ILE A 100 4.88 -1.81 7.73
C ILE A 100 3.97 -2.26 8.87
N ASP A 101 3.61 -1.34 9.76
CA ASP A 101 2.67 -1.64 10.84
C ASP A 101 1.25 -1.82 10.28
N ALA A 102 0.68 -3.02 10.45
CA ALA A 102 -0.64 -3.35 9.90
C ALA A 102 -1.76 -2.47 10.49
N HIS A 103 -1.66 -2.09 11.76
CA HIS A 103 -2.64 -1.21 12.39
C HIS A 103 -2.55 0.22 11.84
N ASP A 104 -1.34 0.73 11.61
CA ASP A 104 -1.10 2.03 10.99
C ASP A 104 -1.54 2.07 9.52
N PHE A 105 -1.33 0.98 8.78
CA PHE A 105 -1.86 0.83 7.44
C PHE A 105 -3.39 0.89 7.43
N LEU A 106 -4.09 0.18 8.34
CA LEU A 106 -5.55 0.32 8.46
C LEU A 106 -5.98 1.74 8.81
N ARG A 107 -5.30 2.42 9.75
CA ARG A 107 -5.58 3.83 10.07
C ARG A 107 -5.40 4.73 8.84
N THR A 108 -4.41 4.43 8.00
CA THR A 108 -4.20 5.11 6.71
C THR A 108 -5.38 4.92 5.77
N LEU A 109 -5.86 3.69 5.58
CA LEU A 109 -7.02 3.42 4.73
C LEU A 109 -8.28 4.16 5.21
N GLU A 110 -8.51 4.18 6.53
CA GLU A 110 -9.64 4.91 7.12
C GLU A 110 -9.47 6.43 6.96
N ALA A 111 -8.26 6.96 7.09
CA ALA A 111 -7.99 8.37 6.85
C ALA A 111 -8.28 8.77 5.39
N VAL A 112 -7.87 7.93 4.42
CA VAL A 112 -8.19 8.13 3.00
C VAL A 112 -9.68 8.10 2.76
N LYS A 113 -10.37 7.07 3.23
CA LYS A 113 -11.80 6.89 3.00
C LYS A 113 -12.65 8.01 3.60
N ASN A 114 -12.29 8.48 4.80
CA ASN A 114 -13.06 9.49 5.52
C ASN A 114 -12.62 10.93 5.17
N CYS A 115 -11.78 11.10 4.15
CA CYS A 115 -11.39 12.41 3.68
C CYS A 115 -12.60 13.18 3.12
N ASN A 116 -12.84 14.38 3.65
CA ASN A 116 -13.97 15.22 3.24
C ASN A 116 -13.69 16.04 1.96
N HIS A 117 -12.49 15.94 1.37
CA HIS A 117 -12.14 16.70 0.17
C HIS A 117 -12.69 16.02 -1.08
N ILE A 118 -13.77 16.60 -1.60
CA ILE A 118 -14.60 16.08 -2.69
C ILE A 118 -13.79 15.82 -3.97
N GLU A 119 -12.76 16.62 -4.23
CA GLU A 119 -11.90 16.51 -5.43
C GLU A 119 -11.09 15.20 -5.48
N TYR A 120 -10.96 14.51 -4.35
CA TYR A 120 -10.18 13.28 -4.20
C TYR A 120 -11.03 12.09 -3.76
N LYS A 121 -12.36 12.22 -3.82
CA LYS A 121 -13.26 11.06 -3.69
C LYS A 121 -13.11 10.18 -4.91
N ASP A 122 -12.21 9.22 -4.79
CA ASP A 122 -11.92 8.26 -5.81
C ASP A 122 -12.83 7.04 -5.63
N THR A 123 -13.76 6.86 -6.58
CA THR A 123 -14.68 5.72 -6.57
C THR A 123 -13.95 4.39 -6.67
N ASP A 124 -12.77 4.36 -7.29
CA ASP A 124 -12.01 3.12 -7.43
C ASP A 124 -11.36 2.77 -6.09
N PHE A 125 -10.89 3.77 -5.35
CA PHE A 125 -10.42 3.56 -3.98
C PHE A 125 -11.52 2.96 -3.10
N GLU A 126 -12.68 3.61 -3.04
CA GLU A 126 -13.77 3.18 -2.15
C GLU A 126 -14.34 1.80 -2.51
N ASN A 127 -14.49 1.51 -3.81
CA ASN A 127 -15.16 0.30 -4.28
C ASN A 127 -14.24 -0.90 -4.47
N TYR A 128 -12.93 -0.69 -4.70
CA TYR A 128 -11.99 -1.76 -5.03
C TYR A 128 -10.78 -1.80 -4.09
N TYR A 129 -9.99 -0.72 -3.99
CA TYR A 129 -8.75 -0.77 -3.20
C TYR A 129 -9.01 -0.92 -1.70
N TYR A 130 -9.86 -0.07 -1.13
CA TYR A 130 -10.18 -0.06 0.30
C TYR A 130 -10.69 -1.42 0.81
N PRO A 131 -11.72 -2.07 0.21
CA PRO A 131 -12.22 -3.33 0.75
C PRO A 131 -11.17 -4.45 0.67
N VAL A 132 -10.37 -4.52 -0.39
CA VAL A 132 -9.31 -5.54 -0.55
C VAL A 132 -8.20 -5.32 0.45
N PHE A 133 -7.66 -4.10 0.52
CA PHE A 133 -6.60 -3.75 1.47
C PHE A 133 -7.03 -3.94 2.91
N LYS A 134 -8.26 -3.53 3.24
CA LYS A 134 -8.81 -3.71 4.58
C LYS A 134 -8.93 -5.18 4.94
N SER A 135 -9.57 -5.99 4.10
CA SER A 135 -9.76 -7.41 4.38
C SER A 135 -8.42 -8.14 4.52
N PHE A 136 -7.46 -7.85 3.63
CA PHE A 136 -6.14 -8.46 3.68
C PHE A 136 -5.39 -8.09 4.98
N THR A 137 -5.44 -6.81 5.36
CA THR A 137 -4.74 -6.33 6.56
C THR A 137 -5.40 -6.80 7.85
N GLU A 138 -6.74 -6.84 7.90
CA GLU A 138 -7.48 -7.42 9.03
C GLU A 138 -7.14 -8.89 9.22
N ASP A 139 -7.01 -9.67 8.14
CA ASP A 139 -6.56 -11.07 8.21
C ASP A 139 -5.14 -11.19 8.76
N VAL A 140 -4.21 -10.34 8.32
CA VAL A 140 -2.83 -10.30 8.84
C VAL A 140 -2.82 -10.03 10.35
N ILE A 141 -3.60 -9.06 10.81
CA ILE A 141 -3.74 -8.72 12.24
C ILE A 141 -4.32 -9.91 13.01
N ASN A 142 -5.41 -10.50 12.51
CA ASN A 142 -6.10 -11.62 13.18
C ASN A 142 -5.21 -12.86 13.31
N LYS A 143 -4.33 -13.08 12.33
CA LYS A 143 -3.35 -14.17 12.31
C LYS A 143 -2.05 -13.81 13.07
N ALA A 144 -1.93 -12.60 13.60
CA ALA A 144 -0.71 -12.07 14.22
C ALA A 144 0.53 -12.18 13.32
N GLN A 145 0.34 -11.90 12.03
CA GLN A 145 1.39 -11.93 11.02
C GLN A 145 2.00 -10.54 10.77
N LYS A 146 3.12 -10.52 10.04
CA LYS A 146 3.76 -9.28 9.61
C LYS A 146 3.23 -8.85 8.25
N LEU A 147 3.11 -7.53 8.06
CA LEU A 147 2.75 -6.93 6.79
C LEU A 147 3.98 -6.27 6.18
N TYR A 148 4.17 -6.46 4.88
CA TYR A 148 5.23 -5.82 4.13
C TYR A 148 4.65 -5.13 2.89
N ILE A 149 5.35 -4.10 2.43
CA ILE A 149 5.14 -3.50 1.11
C ILE A 149 6.41 -3.67 0.27
N SER A 150 6.24 -4.14 -0.96
CA SER A 150 7.30 -4.26 -1.96
C SER A 150 7.01 -3.31 -3.13
N ILE A 151 8.06 -2.61 -3.57
CA ILE A 151 8.08 -1.56 -4.60
C ILE A 151 8.93 -2.02 -5.77
#